data_AF-A0A1H3UIJ1-F1
#
_entry.id   AF-A0A1H3UIJ1-F1
#
_cell.length_a   1.000
_cell.length_b   1.000
_cell.length_c   1.000
_cell.angle_alpha   90.00
_cell.angle_beta   90.00
_cell.angle_gamma   90.00
#
_symmetry.space_group_name_H-M   'P 1'
#
loop_
_entity.id
_entity.type
_entity.pdbx_description
1 polymer ?
#
loop_
_entity_poly.entity_id
_entity_poly.type
_entity_poly.pdbx_seq_one_letter_code
_entity_poly.pdbx_strand_id
1 'polypeptide(L)'
;MKRRGFWVWGAAAVAVVLLVGVVWWVRAGSGPGERLTDAGRELSKDGVSVVVPAAWPKNRLECGTPVADTYVLDPGKVPTCALSPEPKVSYVALRESDLSADPANAAATTAAEIGGVPVRTGEGTLPDGRARWLAVVPDRDIVVEVVSADPALVASISESVRID
;
A
#
# COMPACT_ATOMS: atom_id res chain seq x y z
N MET A 1 4.55 12.51 74.73
CA MET A 1 5.16 13.17 73.55
C MET A 1 5.16 12.19 72.38
N LYS A 2 4.78 12.65 71.18
CA LYS A 2 5.16 12.25 69.79
C LYS A 2 5.66 10.80 69.55
N ARG A 3 5.31 10.04 68.51
CA ARG A 3 4.59 10.26 67.23
C ARG A 3 4.32 8.86 66.61
N ARG A 4 3.27 8.77 65.80
CA ARG A 4 2.87 7.62 64.96
C ARG A 4 3.94 7.29 63.91
N GLY A 5 4.11 6.01 63.59
CA GLY A 5 4.84 5.50 62.43
C GLY A 5 3.98 4.47 61.68
N PHE A 6 3.39 4.92 60.58
CA PHE A 6 2.61 4.19 59.59
C PHE A 6 3.48 4.13 58.33
N TRP A 7 3.68 2.97 57.70
CA TRP A 7 3.99 2.77 56.26
C TRP A 7 4.73 1.43 56.04
N VAL A 8 4.59 0.67 54.95
CA VAL A 8 3.64 0.62 53.83
C VAL A 8 3.89 -0.75 53.17
N TRP A 9 2.82 -1.47 52.86
CA TRP A 9 2.81 -2.59 51.93
C TRP A 9 2.79 -2.05 50.50
N GLY A 10 3.65 -2.54 49.60
CA GLY A 10 3.48 -2.24 48.17
C GLY A 10 4.69 -2.51 47.29
N ALA A 11 4.89 -3.76 46.87
CA ALA A 11 5.82 -4.09 45.79
C ALA A 11 5.34 -5.32 45.01
N ALA A 12 4.25 -5.20 44.26
CA ALA A 12 3.81 -6.22 43.29
C ALA A 12 2.82 -5.65 42.27
N ALA A 13 3.22 -4.70 41.42
CA ALA A 13 2.31 -4.18 40.37
C ALA A 13 2.99 -3.55 39.13
N VAL A 14 4.21 -3.96 38.73
CA VAL A 14 4.90 -3.30 37.59
C VAL A 14 5.15 -4.20 36.37
N ALA A 15 4.93 -5.52 36.45
CA ALA A 15 5.35 -6.42 35.35
C ALA A 15 4.29 -6.72 34.27
N VAL A 16 3.02 -6.32 34.42
CA VAL A 16 1.93 -6.77 33.50
C VAL A 16 1.56 -5.72 32.42
N VAL A 17 1.95 -4.46 32.58
CA VAL A 17 1.50 -3.38 31.67
C VAL A 17 2.27 -3.38 30.34
N LEU A 18 3.49 -3.92 30.28
CA LEU A 18 4.30 -3.89 29.06
C LEU A 18 3.90 -4.95 28.01
N LEU A 19 3.27 -6.06 28.39
CA LEU A 19 2.86 -7.08 27.42
C LEU A 19 1.54 -6.73 26.72
N VAL A 20 0.66 -5.95 27.34
CA VAL A 20 -0.62 -5.54 26.72
C VAL A 20 -0.41 -4.41 25.71
N GLY A 21 0.56 -3.51 25.95
CA GLY A 21 0.86 -2.38 25.06
C GLY A 21 1.42 -2.81 23.70
N VAL A 22 2.23 -3.87 23.64
CA VAL A 22 2.83 -4.35 22.39
C VAL A 22 1.81 -5.08 21.51
N VAL A 23 0.86 -5.81 22.11
CA VAL A 23 -0.16 -6.56 21.37
C VAL A 23 -1.21 -5.64 20.72
N TRP A 24 -1.50 -4.49 21.31
CA TRP A 24 -2.44 -3.51 20.74
C TRP A 24 -1.87 -2.71 19.57
N TRP A 25 -0.55 -2.58 19.45
CA TRP A 25 0.05 -1.81 18.35
C TRP A 25 0.10 -2.61 17.03
N VAL A 26 0.22 -3.94 17.11
CA VAL A 26 0.28 -4.80 15.91
C VAL A 26 -1.08 -4.90 15.18
N ARG A 27 -2.19 -4.56 15.84
CA ARG A 27 -3.54 -4.62 15.23
C ARG A 27 -3.99 -3.35 14.51
N ALA A 28 -3.20 -2.28 14.55
CA ALA A 28 -3.58 -0.98 13.98
C ALA A 28 -3.24 -0.81 12.49
N GLY A 29 -2.70 -1.83 11.82
CA GLY A 29 -2.12 -1.72 10.47
C GLY A 29 -2.77 -2.56 9.37
N SER A 30 -3.97 -3.09 9.56
CA SER A 30 -4.65 -3.90 8.53
C SER A 30 -6.09 -3.43 8.39
N GLY A 31 -6.32 -2.52 7.44
CA GLY A 31 -7.67 -2.17 7.01
C GLY A 31 -8.31 -3.34 6.22
N PRO A 32 -9.60 -3.23 5.88
CA PRO A 32 -10.21 -4.09 4.86
C PRO A 32 -9.32 -4.10 3.60
N GLY A 33 -9.09 -5.28 3.03
CA GLY A 33 -8.26 -5.43 1.83
C GLY A 33 -6.75 -5.48 2.08
N GLU A 34 -6.28 -5.71 3.31
CA GLU A 34 -4.84 -5.82 3.59
C GLU A 34 -4.52 -7.02 4.46
N ARG A 35 -3.48 -7.78 4.09
CA ARG A 35 -3.01 -8.94 4.86
C ARG A 35 -1.49 -9.05 4.82
N LEU A 36 -0.86 -9.24 5.99
CA LEU A 36 0.56 -9.57 6.04
C LEU A 36 0.76 -11.08 5.80
N THR A 37 1.71 -11.44 4.95
CA THR A 37 2.10 -12.80 4.57
C THR A 37 3.62 -12.95 4.64
N ASP A 38 4.12 -14.18 4.47
CA ASP A 38 5.57 -14.43 4.42
C ASP A 38 6.23 -13.80 3.18
N ALA A 39 5.47 -13.56 2.12
CA ALA A 39 5.95 -12.94 0.88
C ALA A 39 5.95 -11.40 0.94
N GLY A 40 5.21 -10.80 1.87
CA GLY A 40 5.05 -9.35 1.97
C GLY A 40 3.68 -8.95 2.47
N ARG A 41 3.25 -7.74 2.14
CA ARG A 41 1.89 -7.25 2.42
C ARG A 41 1.03 -7.40 1.18
N GLU A 42 0.04 -8.27 1.25
CA GLU A 42 -0.98 -8.42 0.23
C GLU A 42 -2.02 -7.29 0.38
N LEU A 43 -2.32 -6.65 -0.74
CA LEU A 43 -3.37 -5.66 -0.92
C LEU A 43 -4.45 -6.32 -1.78
N SER A 44 -5.73 -6.13 -1.44
CA SER A 44 -6.85 -6.71 -2.16
C SER A 44 -7.99 -5.71 -2.28
N LYS A 45 -8.53 -5.58 -3.50
CA LYS A 45 -9.69 -4.74 -3.80
C LYS A 45 -10.47 -5.38 -4.94
N ASP A 46 -11.77 -5.61 -4.72
CA ASP A 46 -12.70 -6.13 -5.72
C ASP A 46 -12.16 -7.38 -6.45
N GLY A 47 -11.61 -8.33 -5.67
CA GLY A 47 -11.04 -9.59 -6.16
C GLY A 47 -9.73 -9.46 -6.93
N VAL A 48 -9.12 -8.27 -7.01
CA VAL A 48 -7.75 -8.06 -7.49
C VAL A 48 -6.83 -7.99 -6.29
N SER A 49 -5.75 -8.76 -6.28
CA SER A 49 -4.71 -8.68 -5.24
C SER A 49 -3.31 -8.49 -5.78
N VAL A 50 -2.44 -7.87 -4.98
CA VAL A 50 -1.03 -7.61 -5.29
C VAL A 50 -0.21 -7.61 -3.99
N VAL A 51 1.03 -8.11 -4.05
CA VAL A 51 1.93 -8.16 -2.89
C VAL A 51 2.97 -7.05 -2.98
N VAL A 52 3.11 -6.27 -1.90
CA VAL A 52 4.10 -5.20 -1.76
C VAL A 52 5.06 -5.48 -0.60
N PRO A 53 6.22 -4.81 -0.52
CA PRO A 53 7.13 -4.97 0.61
C PRO A 53 6.42 -4.68 1.95
N ALA A 54 6.61 -5.56 2.94
CA ALA A 54 5.93 -5.48 4.23
C ALA A 54 6.16 -4.16 5.00
N ALA A 55 7.33 -3.55 4.78
CA ALA A 55 7.76 -2.30 5.41
C ALA A 55 7.16 -1.04 4.76
N TRP A 56 6.54 -1.15 3.59
CA TRP A 56 5.94 -0.01 2.94
C TRP A 56 4.74 0.48 3.76
N PRO A 57 4.65 1.78 4.08
CA PRO A 57 3.47 2.36 4.68
C PRO A 57 2.30 2.48 3.68
N LYS A 58 1.08 2.59 4.22
CA LYS A 58 -0.14 2.92 3.46
C LYS A 58 -0.24 4.41 3.19
N ASN A 59 -0.63 4.78 1.97
CA ASN A 59 -1.08 6.13 1.57
C ASN A 59 -0.17 7.26 2.08
N ARG A 60 1.16 7.13 1.97
CA ARG A 60 2.09 8.25 2.22
C ARG A 60 2.03 9.24 1.06
N LEU A 61 0.93 9.96 1.03
CA LEU A 61 0.59 10.94 0.02
C LEU A 61 0.68 12.34 0.60
N GLU A 62 1.15 13.27 -0.20
CA GLU A 62 0.99 14.70 0.01
C GLU A 62 0.42 15.28 -1.29
N CYS A 63 -0.71 15.97 -1.18
CA CYS A 63 -1.45 16.46 -2.35
C CYS A 63 -1.78 15.38 -3.40
N GLY A 64 -2.07 14.16 -2.94
CA GLY A 64 -2.34 13.01 -3.82
C GLY A 64 -1.09 12.40 -4.47
N THR A 65 0.10 12.94 -4.19
CA THR A 65 1.38 12.47 -4.73
C THR A 65 2.12 11.63 -3.69
N PRO A 66 2.62 10.42 -4.03
CA PRO A 66 3.51 9.66 -3.15
C PRO A 66 4.76 10.44 -2.74
N VAL A 67 5.04 10.55 -1.44
CA VAL A 67 6.22 11.27 -0.89
C VAL A 67 7.26 10.35 -0.24
N ALA A 68 6.94 9.08 -0.10
CA ALA A 68 7.83 8.02 0.37
C ALA A 68 7.42 6.72 -0.33
N ASP A 69 8.29 5.72 -0.29
CA ASP A 69 7.90 4.38 -0.75
C ASP A 69 6.61 3.95 -0.05
N THR A 70 5.57 3.63 -0.82
CA THR A 70 4.21 3.47 -0.26
C THR A 70 3.34 2.63 -1.17
N TYR A 71 2.35 1.97 -0.59
CA TYR A 71 1.19 1.53 -1.37
C TYR A 71 0.04 2.51 -1.24
N VAL A 72 -0.77 2.61 -2.28
CA VAL A 72 -1.95 3.46 -2.36
C VAL A 72 -3.17 2.56 -2.50
N LEU A 73 -4.00 2.54 -1.46
CA LEU A 73 -5.24 1.77 -1.39
C LEU A 73 -6.30 2.62 -0.71
N ASP A 74 -7.40 2.86 -1.43
CA ASP A 74 -8.54 3.68 -0.98
C ASP A 74 -8.11 4.98 -0.27
N PRO A 75 -7.37 5.89 -0.95
CA PRO A 75 -6.86 7.11 -0.32
C PRO A 75 -7.96 8.11 0.07
N GLY A 76 -9.21 7.86 -0.35
CA GLY A 76 -10.33 8.77 -0.14
C GLY A 76 -10.14 10.08 -0.92
N LYS A 77 -10.74 11.16 -0.41
CA LYS A 77 -10.57 12.49 -0.99
C LYS A 77 -9.25 13.09 -0.52
N VAL A 78 -8.26 13.15 -1.41
CA VAL A 78 -6.99 13.83 -1.19
C VAL A 78 -7.00 15.20 -1.88
N PRO A 79 -6.44 16.26 -1.25
CA PRO A 79 -6.22 17.53 -1.93
C PRO A 79 -5.37 17.31 -3.18
N THR A 80 -5.67 18.00 -4.28
CA THR A 80 -4.83 17.99 -5.48
C THR A 80 -4.01 19.26 -5.53
N CYS A 81 -2.69 19.11 -5.47
CA CYS A 81 -1.73 20.21 -5.63
C CYS A 81 -0.46 19.67 -6.29
N ALA A 82 0.31 20.55 -6.94
CA ALA A 82 1.58 20.16 -7.55
C ALA A 82 2.72 20.32 -6.54
N LEU A 83 3.47 19.25 -6.31
CA LEU A 83 4.74 19.31 -5.57
C LEU A 83 5.87 19.61 -6.55
N SER A 84 6.77 20.52 -6.18
CA SER A 84 7.96 20.84 -6.97
C SER A 84 9.20 20.89 -6.08
N PRO A 85 10.21 20.02 -6.32
CA PRO A 85 10.21 18.95 -7.32
C PRO A 85 9.26 17.80 -6.92
N GLU A 86 8.80 17.02 -7.91
CA GLU A 86 8.03 15.81 -7.64
C GLU A 86 8.94 14.75 -6.97
N PRO A 87 8.51 14.14 -5.85
CA PRO A 87 9.28 13.09 -5.20
C PRO A 87 9.44 11.86 -6.10
N LYS A 88 10.69 11.41 -6.26
CA LYS A 88 11.03 10.17 -6.97
C LYS A 88 11.02 9.00 -6.00
N VAL A 89 9.85 8.40 -5.79
CA VAL A 89 9.65 7.27 -4.85
C VAL A 89 9.06 6.06 -5.56
N SER A 90 9.18 4.89 -4.96
CA SER A 90 8.51 3.69 -5.46
C SER A 90 7.09 3.61 -4.93
N TYR A 91 6.13 3.21 -5.74
CA TYR A 91 4.78 3.03 -5.23
C TYR A 91 4.01 1.97 -5.98
N VAL A 92 2.98 1.45 -5.31
CA VAL A 92 1.96 0.59 -5.91
C VAL A 92 0.60 1.23 -5.64
N ALA A 93 -0.18 1.49 -6.67
CA ALA A 93 -1.56 1.92 -6.52
C ALA A 93 -2.50 0.80 -6.96
N LEU A 94 -3.40 0.39 -6.06
CA LEU A 94 -4.53 -0.49 -6.34
C LEU A 94 -5.80 0.33 -6.09
N ARG A 95 -6.47 0.73 -7.17
CA ARG A 95 -7.55 1.71 -7.10
C ARG A 95 -8.64 1.46 -8.13
N GLU A 96 -9.85 1.84 -7.75
CA GLU A 96 -10.95 2.01 -8.69
C GLU A 96 -10.72 3.28 -9.53
N SER A 97 -11.18 3.28 -10.77
CA SER A 97 -11.06 4.43 -11.65
C SER A 97 -12.12 4.47 -12.74
N ASP A 98 -12.55 5.69 -13.08
CA ASP A 98 -13.27 5.92 -14.34
C ASP A 98 -12.30 5.71 -15.51
N LEU A 99 -12.32 4.51 -16.10
CA LEU A 99 -11.42 4.13 -17.18
C LEU A 99 -11.54 5.05 -18.40
N SER A 100 -12.68 5.70 -18.62
CA SER A 100 -12.83 6.63 -19.74
C SER A 100 -11.98 7.89 -19.59
N ALA A 101 -11.69 8.30 -18.35
CA ALA A 101 -10.91 9.48 -18.01
C ALA A 101 -9.50 9.16 -17.48
N ASP A 102 -9.21 7.91 -17.10
CA ASP A 102 -7.92 7.52 -16.54
C ASP A 102 -6.84 7.39 -17.62
N PRO A 103 -5.72 8.14 -17.56
CA PRO A 103 -4.60 7.99 -18.48
C PRO A 103 -3.95 6.59 -18.44
N ALA A 104 -4.05 5.86 -17.33
CA ALA A 104 -3.60 4.46 -17.25
C ALA A 104 -4.35 3.58 -18.25
N ASN A 105 -5.61 3.88 -18.53
CA ASN A 105 -6.41 3.16 -19.50
C ASN A 105 -5.83 3.24 -20.91
N ALA A 106 -5.37 4.43 -21.32
CA ALA A 106 -4.74 4.65 -22.62
C ALA A 106 -3.32 4.08 -22.68
N ALA A 107 -2.61 4.02 -21.56
CA ALA A 107 -1.26 3.45 -21.48
C ALA A 107 -1.26 1.91 -21.48
N ALA A 108 -2.32 1.28 -20.97
CA ALA A 108 -2.50 -0.17 -20.98
C ALA A 108 -3.02 -0.67 -22.34
N THR A 109 -2.09 -0.96 -23.25
CA THR A 109 -2.36 -1.29 -24.65
C THR A 109 -2.25 -2.78 -24.98
N THR A 110 -1.62 -3.58 -24.13
CA THR A 110 -1.36 -4.99 -24.38
C THR A 110 -2.46 -5.85 -23.76
N ALA A 111 -3.22 -6.57 -24.57
CA ALA A 111 -4.20 -7.53 -24.07
C ALA A 111 -3.48 -8.71 -23.39
N ALA A 112 -3.96 -9.10 -22.20
CA ALA A 112 -3.44 -10.22 -21.44
C ALA A 112 -4.56 -10.85 -20.60
N GLU A 113 -4.24 -11.93 -19.88
CA GLU A 113 -5.15 -12.58 -18.94
C GLU A 113 -4.42 -12.84 -17.62
N ILE A 114 -5.09 -12.59 -16.50
CA ILE A 114 -4.61 -12.91 -15.15
C ILE A 114 -5.74 -13.66 -14.44
N GLY A 115 -5.48 -14.88 -13.97
CA GLY A 115 -6.51 -15.69 -13.33
C GLY A 115 -7.69 -16.06 -14.26
N GLY A 116 -7.50 -16.03 -15.57
CA GLY A 116 -8.58 -16.21 -16.56
C GLY A 116 -9.47 -14.98 -16.75
N VAL A 117 -9.15 -13.86 -16.11
CA VAL A 117 -9.84 -12.58 -16.30
C VAL A 117 -9.09 -11.76 -17.36
N PRO A 118 -9.79 -11.25 -18.40
CA PRO A 118 -9.19 -10.36 -19.38
C PRO A 118 -8.70 -9.07 -18.74
N VAL A 119 -7.45 -8.72 -19.03
CA VAL A 119 -6.83 -7.46 -18.59
C VAL A 119 -6.16 -6.77 -19.75
N ARG A 120 -5.88 -5.48 -19.57
CA ARG A 120 -4.92 -4.77 -20.42
C ARG A 120 -3.74 -4.35 -19.58
N THR A 121 -2.55 -4.60 -20.09
CA THR A 121 -1.29 -4.27 -19.44
C THR A 121 -0.53 -3.21 -20.22
N GLY A 122 0.35 -2.50 -19.53
CA GLY A 122 1.24 -1.51 -20.13
C GLY A 122 2.54 -1.45 -19.36
N GLU A 123 3.65 -1.39 -20.09
CA GLU A 123 5.00 -1.29 -19.51
C GLU A 123 5.73 -0.11 -20.14
N GLY A 124 6.63 0.50 -19.37
CA GLY A 124 7.48 1.54 -19.91
C GLY A 124 8.35 2.23 -18.87
N THR A 125 8.98 3.30 -19.31
CA THR A 125 9.83 4.16 -18.47
C THR A 125 9.18 5.53 -18.38
N LEU A 126 9.03 6.03 -17.16
CA LEU A 126 8.57 7.40 -16.92
C LEU A 126 9.63 8.42 -17.38
N PRO A 127 9.24 9.68 -17.64
CA PRO A 127 10.19 10.72 -18.04
C PRO A 127 11.35 10.95 -17.07
N ASP A 128 11.18 10.56 -15.81
CA ASP A 128 12.18 10.69 -14.75
C ASP A 128 13.13 9.49 -14.60
N GLY A 129 12.96 8.47 -15.46
CA GLY A 129 13.78 7.26 -15.52
C GLY A 129 13.24 6.06 -14.74
N ARG A 130 12.16 6.20 -13.97
CA ARG A 130 11.58 5.06 -13.22
C ARG A 130 10.87 4.09 -14.17
N ALA A 131 10.98 2.79 -13.89
CA ALA A 131 10.19 1.76 -14.53
C ALA A 131 8.74 1.82 -14.05
N ARG A 132 7.81 1.54 -14.95
CA ARG A 132 6.36 1.51 -14.70
C ARG A 132 5.76 0.26 -15.32
N TRP A 133 4.88 -0.38 -14.56
CA TRP A 133 3.99 -1.44 -15.02
C TRP A 133 2.55 -1.10 -14.63
N LEU A 134 1.61 -1.45 -15.50
CA LEU A 134 0.19 -1.21 -15.33
C LEU A 134 -0.60 -2.47 -15.66
N ALA A 135 -1.67 -2.72 -14.91
CA ALA A 135 -2.78 -3.56 -15.33
C ALA A 135 -4.10 -2.85 -15.11
N VAL A 136 -4.96 -2.91 -16.12
CA VAL A 136 -6.35 -2.44 -16.10
C VAL A 136 -7.24 -3.66 -16.18
N VAL A 137 -8.17 -3.78 -15.24
CA VAL A 137 -9.19 -4.84 -15.19
C VAL A 137 -10.53 -4.20 -15.57
N PRO A 138 -10.93 -4.24 -16.85
CA PRO A 138 -12.03 -3.41 -17.34
C PRO A 138 -13.37 -3.72 -16.67
N ASP A 139 -13.66 -5.00 -16.42
CA ASP A 139 -14.94 -5.45 -15.84
C ASP A 139 -15.14 -5.02 -14.39
N ARG A 140 -14.09 -4.49 -13.75
CA ARG A 140 -14.09 -4.08 -12.34
C ARG A 140 -13.71 -2.61 -12.14
N ASP A 141 -13.43 -1.89 -13.22
CA ASP A 141 -12.91 -0.52 -13.17
C ASP A 141 -11.68 -0.38 -12.25
N ILE A 142 -10.85 -1.43 -12.15
CA ILE A 142 -9.64 -1.45 -11.30
C ILE A 142 -8.39 -1.17 -12.13
N VAL A 143 -7.51 -0.35 -11.59
CA VAL A 143 -6.14 -0.13 -12.06
C VAL A 143 -5.15 -0.54 -10.99
N VAL A 144 -4.18 -1.35 -11.40
CA VAL A 144 -2.95 -1.64 -10.68
C VAL A 144 -1.83 -0.87 -11.37
N GLU A 145 -1.13 -0.02 -10.64
CA GLU A 145 0.04 0.70 -11.14
C GLU A 145 1.22 0.44 -10.21
N VAL A 146 2.35 0.05 -10.79
CA VAL A 146 3.60 -0.22 -10.08
C VAL A 146 4.68 0.68 -10.67
N VAL A 147 5.34 1.46 -9.83
CA VAL A 147 6.41 2.38 -10.25
C VAL A 147 7.60 2.23 -9.31
N SER A 148 8.80 2.10 -9.87
CA SER A 148 10.05 2.12 -9.10
C SER A 148 11.26 2.50 -9.95
N ALA A 149 12.31 3.01 -9.32
CA ALA A 149 13.63 3.12 -9.95
C ALA A 149 14.31 1.75 -10.15
N ASP A 150 13.85 0.71 -9.44
CA ASP A 150 14.35 -0.66 -9.56
C ASP A 150 13.40 -1.51 -10.44
N PRO A 151 13.80 -1.87 -11.67
CA PRO A 151 12.98 -2.71 -12.55
C PRO A 151 12.72 -4.10 -11.98
N ALA A 152 13.63 -4.65 -11.16
CA ALA A 152 13.44 -5.96 -10.55
C ALA A 152 12.32 -5.92 -9.50
N LEU A 153 12.19 -4.81 -8.77
CA LEU A 153 11.07 -4.60 -7.87
C LEU A 153 9.75 -4.50 -8.62
N VAL A 154 9.71 -3.78 -9.76
CA VAL A 154 8.51 -3.69 -10.60
C VAL A 154 8.08 -5.08 -11.07
N ALA A 155 9.01 -5.88 -11.60
CA ALA A 155 8.74 -7.24 -12.06
C ALA A 155 8.25 -8.15 -10.93
N SER A 156 8.91 -8.12 -9.77
CA SER A 156 8.51 -8.94 -8.62
C SER A 156 7.11 -8.60 -8.12
N ILE A 157 6.71 -7.33 -8.13
CA ILE A 157 5.38 -6.90 -7.69
C ILE A 157 4.34 -7.25 -8.76
N SER A 158 4.60 -6.99 -10.05
CA SER A 158 3.63 -7.27 -11.11
C SER A 158 3.34 -8.76 -11.27
N GLU A 159 4.35 -9.63 -11.11
CA GLU A 159 4.18 -11.09 -11.10
C GLU A 159 3.32 -11.60 -9.92
N SER A 160 3.21 -10.80 -8.85
CA SER A 160 2.37 -11.15 -7.70
C SER A 160 0.89 -10.83 -7.89
N VAL A 161 0.51 -10.15 -8.98
CA VAL A 161 -0.88 -9.75 -9.22
C VAL A 161 -1.76 -10.99 -9.46
N ARG A 162 -2.86 -11.06 -8.73
CA ARG A 162 -3.89 -12.11 -8.85
C ARG A 162 -5.27 -11.48 -9.06
N ILE A 163 -6.13 -12.23 -9.76
CA ILE A 163 -7.53 -11.85 -9.97
C ILE A 163 -8.37 -13.12 -9.74
N ASP A 164 -9.27 -13.04 -8.78
CA ASP A 164 -10.22 -14.08 -8.38
C ASP A 164 -11.66 -13.72 -8.77
#